data_AF-A0A2V7I4G3-F1
#
_entry.id   AF-A0A2V7I4G3-F1
#
_cell.length_a   1.000
_cell.length_b   1.000
_cell.length_c   1.000
_cell.angle_alpha   90.00
_cell.angle_beta   90.00
_cell.angle_gamma   90.00
#
_symmetry.space_group_name_H-M   'P 1'
#
loop_
_entity.id
_entity.type
_entity.pdbx_description
1 polymer ?
#
loop_
_entity_poly.entity_id
_entity_poly.type
_entity_poly.pdbx_seq_one_letter_code
_entity_poly.pdbx_strand_id
1 'polypeptide(L)'
;KGWLWNTFVFVARASLLLEVGARFLPQLHERLSLICPFKDTDLEPWALQQAYALSQKMSFSRSVLELCPSCLVVSRLPALTWSDWGTPERVVKSLRKAGLLPGWFSESDLRVEPGGEPVRRRGERP
;
A
#
# COMPACT_ATOMS: atom_id res chain seq x y z
N LYS A 1 9.22 2.31 25.53
CA LYS A 1 9.47 3.52 24.70
C LYS A 1 10.58 3.17 23.72
N GLY A 2 10.47 3.45 22.42
CA GLY A 2 11.50 3.10 21.43
C GLY A 2 11.00 2.56 20.08
N TRP A 3 9.69 2.43 19.88
CA TRP A 3 9.10 1.95 18.63
C TRP A 3 9.00 3.06 17.59
N LEU A 4 9.18 2.70 16.31
CA LEU A 4 8.97 3.57 15.16
C LEU A 4 7.78 3.08 14.34
N TRP A 5 7.11 4.00 13.64
CA TRP A 5 6.12 3.66 12.63
C TRP A 5 6.81 3.21 11.34
N ASN A 6 6.38 2.09 10.78
CA ASN A 6 6.84 1.64 9.47
C ASN A 6 6.15 2.49 8.38
N THR A 7 6.91 3.31 7.68
CA THR A 7 6.41 4.13 6.55
C THR A 7 6.30 3.33 5.25
N PHE A 8 6.76 2.08 5.26
CA PHE A 8 6.87 1.18 4.10
C PHE A 8 7.77 1.72 2.97
N VAL A 9 8.62 2.70 3.29
CA VAL A 9 9.71 3.17 2.44
C VAL A 9 10.97 2.43 2.84
N PHE A 10 11.58 1.71 1.90
CA PHE A 10 12.82 0.98 2.15
C PHE A 10 13.72 1.00 0.91
N VAL A 11 15.00 0.76 1.14
CA VAL A 11 16.00 0.57 0.08
C VAL A 11 16.63 -0.80 0.30
N ALA A 12 16.67 -1.61 -0.75
CA ALA A 12 17.23 -2.95 -0.71
C ALA A 12 17.84 -3.31 -2.06
N ARG A 13 18.80 -4.25 -2.06
CA ARG A 13 19.26 -4.90 -3.28
C ARG A 13 18.12 -5.75 -3.85
N ALA A 14 17.90 -5.71 -5.16
CA ALA A 14 16.89 -6.56 -5.80
C ALA A 14 17.16 -8.05 -5.55
N SER A 15 18.42 -8.48 -5.57
CA SER A 15 18.81 -9.86 -5.25
C SER A 15 18.41 -10.26 -3.83
N LEU A 16 18.59 -9.38 -2.85
CA LEU A 16 18.14 -9.64 -1.48
C LEU A 16 16.61 -9.81 -1.40
N LEU A 17 15.84 -8.98 -2.13
CA LEU A 17 14.38 -9.11 -2.19
C LEU A 17 13.94 -10.45 -2.80
N LEU A 18 14.66 -10.92 -3.83
CA LEU A 18 14.42 -12.23 -4.44
C LEU A 18 14.77 -13.38 -3.47
N GLU A 19 15.91 -13.29 -2.77
CA GLU A 19 16.34 -14.27 -1.77
C GLU A 19 15.34 -14.39 -0.62
N VAL A 20 14.89 -13.27 -0.03
CA VAL A 20 13.88 -13.31 1.03
C VAL A 20 12.51 -13.74 0.49
N GLY A 21 12.17 -13.40 -0.75
CA GLY A 21 10.97 -13.87 -1.42
C GLY A 21 10.96 -15.39 -1.59
N ALA A 22 12.05 -15.97 -2.09
CA ALA A 22 12.20 -17.43 -2.21
C ALA A 22 12.11 -18.13 -0.85
N ARG A 23 12.70 -17.52 0.19
CA ARG A 23 12.74 -18.09 1.55
C ARG A 23 11.39 -18.03 2.27
N PHE A 24 10.72 -16.88 2.24
CA PHE A 24 9.53 -16.62 3.08
C PHE A 24 8.21 -16.67 2.30
N LEU A 25 8.26 -16.56 0.97
CA LEU A 25 7.11 -16.57 0.09
C LEU A 25 7.32 -17.53 -1.11
N PRO A 26 7.71 -18.81 -0.87
CA PRO A 26 8.16 -19.71 -1.93
C PRO A 26 7.12 -19.88 -3.05
N GLN A 27 5.83 -20.04 -2.72
CA GLN A 27 4.80 -20.21 -3.76
C GLN A 27 4.55 -18.95 -4.59
N LEU A 28 4.82 -17.76 -4.04
CA LEU A 28 4.74 -16.51 -4.80
C LEU A 28 5.99 -16.35 -5.66
N HIS A 29 7.17 -16.67 -5.11
CA HIS A 29 8.43 -16.63 -5.83
C HIS A 29 8.41 -17.55 -7.07
N GLU A 30 7.99 -18.80 -6.89
CA GLU A 30 7.84 -19.77 -7.98
C GLU A 30 6.88 -19.25 -9.06
N ARG A 31 5.70 -18.74 -8.67
CA ARG A 31 4.73 -18.18 -9.63
C ARG A 31 5.29 -17.01 -10.42
N LEU A 32 5.97 -16.07 -9.77
CA LEU A 32 6.56 -14.92 -10.46
C LEU A 32 7.72 -15.34 -11.37
N SER A 33 8.46 -16.40 -11.02
CA SER A 33 9.54 -16.93 -11.88
C SER A 33 9.03 -17.48 -13.22
N LEU A 34 7.75 -17.90 -13.29
CA LEU A 34 7.11 -18.37 -14.52
C LEU A 34 6.91 -17.25 -15.55
N ILE A 35 7.10 -15.98 -15.17
CA ILE A 35 7.04 -14.85 -16.11
C ILE A 35 8.32 -14.80 -16.96
N CYS A 36 9.47 -15.19 -16.39
CA CYS A 36 10.78 -15.00 -17.02
C CYS A 36 10.91 -15.55 -18.45
N PRO A 37 10.37 -16.74 -18.79
CA PRO A 37 10.43 -17.26 -20.16
C PRO A 37 9.70 -16.41 -21.21
N PHE A 38 8.75 -15.57 -20.79
CA PHE A 38 7.94 -14.72 -21.66
C PHE A 38 8.45 -13.29 -21.77
N LYS A 39 9.56 -12.97 -21.08
CA LYS A 39 10.12 -11.62 -21.06
C LYS A 39 10.45 -11.14 -22.49
N ASP A 40 10.13 -9.90 -22.79
CA ASP A 40 10.35 -9.24 -24.08
C ASP A 40 9.60 -9.92 -25.25
N THR A 41 8.52 -10.65 -24.95
CA THR A 41 7.63 -11.28 -25.94
C THR A 41 6.22 -10.67 -25.89
N ASP A 42 5.44 -10.88 -26.95
CA ASP A 42 4.03 -10.46 -26.99
C ASP A 42 3.15 -11.14 -25.93
N LEU A 43 3.63 -12.24 -25.33
CA LEU A 43 2.93 -12.99 -24.28
C LEU A 43 3.25 -12.51 -22.87
N GLU A 44 4.21 -11.59 -22.68
CA GLU A 44 4.61 -11.08 -21.36
C GLU A 44 3.42 -10.54 -20.55
N PRO A 45 2.51 -9.71 -21.12
CA PRO A 45 1.37 -9.18 -20.36
C PRO A 45 0.41 -10.27 -19.87
N TRP A 46 0.20 -11.31 -20.70
CA TRP A 46 -0.63 -12.45 -20.34
C TRP A 46 0.02 -13.26 -19.20
N ALA A 47 1.33 -13.55 -19.31
CA ALA A 47 2.06 -14.28 -18.28
C ALA A 47 2.06 -13.53 -16.94
N LEU A 48 2.24 -12.21 -16.98
CA LEU A 48 2.15 -11.34 -15.81
C LEU A 48 0.77 -11.39 -15.18
N GLN A 49 -0.29 -11.22 -15.98
CA GLN A 49 -1.67 -11.28 -15.50
C GLN A 49 -1.98 -12.63 -14.83
N GLN A 50 -1.59 -13.74 -15.45
CA GLN A 50 -1.80 -15.08 -14.91
C GLN A 50 -1.05 -15.29 -13.59
N ALA A 51 0.22 -14.87 -13.53
CA ALA A 51 1.02 -14.97 -12.31
C ALA A 51 0.36 -14.20 -11.16
N TYR A 52 -0.14 -12.98 -11.38
CA TYR A 52 -0.84 -12.21 -10.35
C TYR A 52 -2.21 -12.80 -10.00
N ALA A 53 -3.01 -13.22 -10.98
CA ALA A 53 -4.35 -13.77 -10.75
C ALA A 53 -4.33 -15.05 -9.92
N LEU A 54 -3.29 -15.87 -10.08
CA LEU A 54 -3.12 -17.13 -9.36
C LEU A 54 -2.32 -17.00 -8.07
N SER A 55 -1.78 -15.80 -7.77
CA SER A 55 -0.98 -15.56 -6.57
C SER A 55 -1.84 -15.36 -5.33
N GLN A 56 -1.36 -15.89 -4.20
CA GLN A 56 -1.97 -15.62 -2.91
C GLN A 56 -1.70 -14.18 -2.49
N LYS A 57 -2.73 -13.51 -1.94
CA LYS A 57 -2.57 -12.18 -1.35
C LYS A 57 -1.77 -12.29 -0.04
N MET A 58 -0.62 -11.63 0.01
CA MET A 58 0.28 -11.63 1.17
C MET A 58 0.63 -10.20 1.59
N SER A 59 0.99 -10.01 2.86
CA SER A 59 1.50 -8.74 3.38
C SER A 59 3.00 -8.83 3.53
N PHE A 60 3.77 -8.07 2.76
CA PHE A 60 5.23 -8.09 2.85
C PHE A 60 5.74 -7.76 4.26
N SER A 61 5.10 -6.82 4.98
CA SER A 61 5.48 -6.51 6.36
C SER A 61 5.36 -7.72 7.29
N ARG A 62 4.23 -8.44 7.24
CA ARG A 62 3.99 -9.59 8.12
C ARG A 62 4.71 -10.84 7.66
N SER A 63 4.66 -11.10 6.36
CA SER A 63 5.16 -12.33 5.77
C SER A 63 6.66 -12.31 5.50
N VAL A 64 7.34 -11.16 5.59
CA VAL A 64 8.78 -11.04 5.36
C VAL A 64 9.47 -10.23 6.46
N LEU A 65 9.10 -8.96 6.65
CA LEU A 65 9.83 -8.06 7.56
C LEU A 65 9.79 -8.52 9.02
N GLU A 66 8.62 -8.96 9.50
CA GLU A 66 8.44 -9.49 10.86
C GLU A 66 9.20 -10.80 11.08
N LEU A 67 9.44 -11.59 10.03
CA LEU A 67 10.11 -12.90 10.10
C LEU A 67 11.64 -12.81 9.93
N CYS A 68 12.16 -11.67 9.45
CA CYS A 68 13.59 -11.45 9.20
C CYS A 68 14.10 -10.14 9.84
N PRO A 69 13.99 -9.96 11.17
CA PRO A 69 14.46 -8.72 11.80
C PRO A 69 15.98 -8.53 11.64
N SER A 70 16.75 -9.61 11.52
CA SER A 70 18.21 -9.56 11.37
C SER A 70 18.68 -8.97 10.03
N CYS A 71 17.82 -8.95 9.01
CA CYS A 71 18.13 -8.36 7.71
C CYS A 71 17.66 -6.90 7.59
N LEU A 72 17.19 -6.28 8.68
CA LEU A 72 16.63 -4.92 8.68
C LEU A 72 17.51 -3.95 9.44
N VAL A 73 17.70 -2.77 8.83
CA VAL A 73 18.18 -1.57 9.50
C VAL A 73 17.12 -0.51 9.34
N VAL A 74 16.79 0.19 10.43
CA VAL A 74 15.76 1.24 10.43
C VAL A 74 16.41 2.60 10.57
N SER A 75 15.90 3.58 9.82
CA SER A 75 16.26 4.98 9.95
C SER A 75 15.04 5.78 10.41
N ARG A 76 15.23 6.64 11.40
CA ARG A 76 14.16 7.52 11.86
C ARG A 76 13.95 8.61 10.82
N LEU A 77 12.71 8.78 10.35
CA LEU A 77 12.36 9.90 9.49
C LEU A 77 12.65 11.23 10.22
N PRO A 78 13.31 12.22 9.56
CA PRO A 78 13.51 13.54 10.15
C PRO A 78 12.17 14.23 10.38
N ALA A 79 12.18 15.46 10.91
CA ALA A 79 10.97 16.23 11.24
C ALA A 79 10.17 16.61 9.97
N LEU A 80 9.50 15.64 9.38
CA LEU A 80 8.62 15.71 8.23
C LEU A 80 7.25 15.20 8.65
N THR A 81 6.20 15.75 8.05
CA THR A 81 4.86 15.18 8.21
C THR A 81 4.73 13.97 7.29
N TRP A 82 4.37 12.82 7.85
CA TRP A 82 4.02 11.62 7.09
C TRP A 82 2.63 11.13 7.48
N SER A 83 1.88 10.64 6.50
CA SER A 83 0.57 10.02 6.66
C SER A 83 0.39 9.02 5.52
N ASP A 84 -0.09 7.82 5.81
CA ASP A 84 -0.42 6.80 4.81
C ASP A 84 -1.71 7.11 4.04
N TRP A 85 -2.46 8.14 4.47
CA TRP A 85 -3.76 8.51 3.90
C TRP A 85 -4.75 7.35 3.79
N GLY A 86 -4.63 6.35 4.67
CA GLY A 86 -5.45 5.14 4.62
C GLY A 86 -6.93 5.36 4.94
N THR A 87 -7.33 6.55 5.40
CA THR A 87 -8.74 6.91 5.64
C THR A 87 -9.01 8.36 5.23
N PRO A 88 -10.27 8.71 4.88
CA PRO A 88 -10.64 10.09 4.54
C PRO A 88 -10.28 11.11 5.62
N GLU A 89 -10.43 10.75 6.90
CA GLU A 89 -10.11 11.63 8.03
C GLU A 89 -8.62 11.96 8.07
N ARG A 90 -7.74 11.00 7.72
CA ARG A 90 -6.29 11.22 7.65
C ARG A 90 -5.90 12.15 6.50
N VAL A 91 -6.64 12.13 5.39
CA VAL A 91 -6.46 13.08 4.28
C VAL A 91 -6.84 14.48 4.72
N VAL A 92 -8.05 14.66 5.26
CA VAL A 92 -8.56 15.96 5.74
C VAL A 92 -7.65 16.54 6.82
N LYS A 93 -7.19 15.72 7.76
CA LYS A 93 -6.22 16.13 8.78
C LYS A 93 -4.92 16.64 8.16
N SER A 94 -4.46 16.04 7.06
CA SER A 94 -3.25 16.47 6.35
C SER A 94 -3.47 17.80 5.64
N LEU A 95 -4.59 17.96 4.93
CA LEU A 95 -4.97 19.20 4.24
C LEU A 95 -5.15 20.38 5.22
N ARG A 96 -5.80 20.13 6.37
CA ARG A 96 -5.97 21.11 7.45
C ARG A 96 -4.63 21.61 7.97
N LYS A 97 -3.70 20.70 8.24
CA LYS A 97 -2.34 21.05 8.69
C LYS A 97 -1.57 21.84 7.64
N ALA A 98 -1.80 21.57 6.36
CA ALA A 98 -1.16 22.28 5.26
C ALA A 98 -1.81 23.63 4.92
N GLY A 99 -2.95 23.99 5.55
CA GLY A 99 -3.72 25.18 5.18
C GLY A 99 -4.41 25.07 3.82
N LEU A 100 -4.62 23.83 3.34
CA LEU A 100 -5.17 23.51 2.01
C LEU A 100 -6.59 22.93 2.08
N LEU A 101 -7.32 23.18 3.17
CA LEU A 101 -8.72 22.75 3.22
C LEU A 101 -9.53 23.50 2.16
N PRO A 102 -10.21 22.79 1.26
CA PRO A 102 -11.08 23.44 0.28
C PRO A 102 -12.25 24.14 0.98
N GLY A 103 -12.65 25.32 0.50
CA GLY A 103 -13.78 26.06 1.07
C GLY A 103 -15.14 25.37 0.96
N TRP A 104 -15.26 24.34 0.11
CA TRP A 104 -16.46 23.53 -0.03
C TRP A 104 -16.53 22.36 0.95
N PHE A 105 -15.46 22.06 1.70
CA PHE A 105 -15.38 20.90 2.59
C PHE A 105 -16.09 21.17 3.92
N SER A 106 -16.94 20.23 4.35
CA SER A 106 -17.61 20.23 5.65
C SER A 106 -17.25 18.97 6.44
N GLU A 107 -17.17 19.05 7.78
CA GLU A 107 -16.92 17.85 8.62
C GLU A 107 -18.03 16.80 8.53
N SER A 108 -19.23 17.18 8.05
CA SER A 108 -20.29 16.24 7.69
C SER A 108 -19.88 15.27 6.58
N ASP A 109 -18.93 15.64 5.72
CA ASP A 109 -18.50 14.85 4.57
C ASP A 109 -17.63 13.65 4.97
N LEU A 110 -17.18 13.59 6.23
CA LEU A 110 -16.43 12.45 6.77
C LEU A 110 -17.34 11.33 7.30
N ARG A 111 -18.64 11.57 7.43
CA ARG A 111 -19.58 10.54 7.90
C ARG A 111 -19.91 9.58 6.76
N VAL A 112 -19.40 8.35 6.85
CA VAL A 112 -19.90 7.25 6.02
C VAL A 112 -21.07 6.62 6.76
N GLU A 113 -22.29 6.79 6.24
CA GLU A 113 -23.46 6.08 6.75
C GLU A 113 -23.27 4.55 6.51
N PRO A 114 -23.55 3.69 7.51
CA PRO A 114 -23.54 2.25 7.28
C PRO A 114 -24.75 1.86 6.45
N GLY A 115 -24.54 1.70 5.13
CA GLY A 115 -25.58 1.36 4.16
C GLY A 115 -25.72 2.45 3.10
N GLY A 116 -25.13 2.22 1.93
CA GLY A 116 -24.99 3.22 0.88
C GLY A 116 -26.32 3.64 0.25
N GLU A 117 -26.88 4.74 0.71
CA GLU A 117 -27.64 5.65 -0.15
C GLU A 117 -26.94 7.01 -0.21
N PRO A 118 -26.80 7.61 -1.40
CA PRO A 118 -26.20 8.92 -1.51
C PRO A 118 -27.09 9.96 -0.82
N VAL A 119 -26.51 10.71 0.12
CA VAL A 119 -27.15 11.88 0.72
C VAL A 119 -27.51 12.85 -0.40
N ARG A 120 -28.82 12.98 -0.70
CA ARG A 120 -29.31 14.00 -1.63
C ARG A 120 -28.84 15.36 -1.14
N ARG A 121 -28.08 16.07 -1.98
CA ARG A 121 -27.69 17.46 -1.68
C ARG A 121 -28.97 18.29 -1.54
N ARG A 122 -29.05 19.05 -0.46
CA ARG A 122 -30.16 19.94 -0.14
C ARG A 122 -30.23 21.04 -1.21
N GLY A 123 -31.03 20.84 -2.25
CA GLY A 123 -31.19 21.81 -3.33
C GLY A 123 -31.83 21.30 -4.63
N GLU A 124 -31.82 19.98 -4.90
CA GLU A 124 -32.45 19.46 -6.11
C GLU A 124 -33.95 19.21 -5.89
N ARG A 125 -34.78 20.03 -6.54
CA ARG A 125 -36.22 19.81 -6.73
C ARG A 125 -36.46 19.21 -8.12
N PRO A 126 -37.57 18.45 -8.28
CA PRO A 126 -37.79 17.53 -9.40
C PRO A 126 -37.85 18.21 -10.76
#